data_AF-A0AAN4SI52-F1
#
_entry.id   AF-A0AAN4SI52-F1
#
_cell.length_a   1.000
_cell.length_b   1.000
_cell.length_c   1.000
_cell.angle_alpha   90.00
_cell.angle_beta   90.00
_cell.angle_gamma   90.00
#
_symmetry.space_group_name_H-M   'P 1'
#
loop_
_entity.id
_entity.type
_entity.pdbx_description
1 polymer ?
#
loop_
_entity_poly.entity_id
_entity_poly.type
_entity_poly.pdbx_seq_one_letter_code
_entity_poly.pdbx_strand_id
1 'polypeptide(L)'
;MTQIHELQHVAHELLYLGADGSPIYTDSFRQLNTEVLQKSDALFALKGENPEEEARLCLALLMGYNATIYDYGDKESKKQVILDRSLLVLGSLPSSLLKCQLLTYCYGEVFEEELAKEAHAIIDGWKDRELLEEEREIVENLRILEEPPYLFSNKSC
;
A
#
# COMPACT_ATOMS: atom_id res chain seq x y z
N MET A 1 -4.94 -13.20 10.74
CA MET A 1 -5.44 -12.87 9.39
C MET A 1 -6.57 -11.84 9.41
N THR A 2 -7.62 -11.99 10.22
CA THR A 2 -8.79 -11.08 10.21
C THR A 2 -8.44 -9.60 10.42
N GLN A 3 -7.60 -9.27 11.41
CA GLN A 3 -7.21 -7.88 11.69
C GLN A 3 -6.35 -7.23 10.58
N ILE A 4 -5.56 -8.03 9.85
CA ILE A 4 -4.76 -7.54 8.72
C ILE A 4 -5.69 -7.13 7.58
N HIS A 5 -6.67 -7.99 7.25
CA HIS A 5 -7.66 -7.69 6.23
C HIS A 5 -8.54 -6.50 6.62
N GLU A 6 -8.91 -6.37 7.90
CA GLU A 6 -9.62 -5.20 8.39
C GLU A 6 -8.79 -3.92 8.18
N LEU A 7 -7.50 -3.92 8.55
CA LEU A 7 -6.64 -2.75 8.33
C LEU A 7 -6.51 -2.42 6.84
N GLN A 8 -6.29 -3.43 5.98
CA GLN A 8 -6.22 -3.21 4.53
C GLN A 8 -7.51 -2.59 4.00
N HIS A 9 -8.66 -3.08 4.46
CA HIS A 9 -9.97 -2.57 4.04
C HIS A 9 -10.17 -1.11 4.45
N VAL A 10 -9.98 -0.77 5.74
CA VAL A 10 -10.19 0.62 6.19
C VAL A 10 -9.14 1.59 5.65
N ALA A 11 -7.91 1.12 5.41
CA ALA A 11 -6.87 1.93 4.78
C ALA A 11 -7.19 2.21 3.31
N HIS A 12 -7.69 1.20 2.59
CA HIS A 12 -8.16 1.35 1.21
C HIS A 12 -9.35 2.32 1.13
N GLU A 13 -10.36 2.17 1.99
CA GLU A 13 -11.49 3.09 2.06
C GLU A 13 -11.03 4.54 2.29
N LEU A 14 -10.04 4.74 3.17
CA LEU A 14 -9.49 6.07 3.44
C LEU A 14 -8.69 6.64 2.26
N LEU A 15 -7.88 5.83 1.56
CA LEU A 15 -7.08 6.24 0.40
C LEU A 15 -7.95 6.67 -0.78
N TYR A 16 -9.08 5.99 -1.00
CA TYR A 16 -9.99 6.25 -2.11
C TYR A 16 -11.24 7.05 -1.70
N LEU A 17 -11.21 7.68 -0.52
CA LEU A 17 -12.36 8.41 -0.02
C LEU A 17 -12.75 9.56 -0.97
N GLY A 18 -13.98 9.53 -1.47
CA GLY A 18 -14.50 10.52 -2.42
C GLY A 18 -14.08 10.31 -3.88
N ALA A 19 -13.36 9.22 -4.20
CA ALA A 19 -13.01 8.88 -5.59
C ALA A 19 -14.25 8.58 -6.46
N ASP A 20 -15.37 8.23 -5.83
CA ASP A 20 -16.68 8.00 -6.45
C ASP A 20 -17.51 9.30 -6.66
N GLY A 21 -16.98 10.45 -6.22
CA GLY A 21 -17.67 11.74 -6.26
C GLY A 21 -18.64 11.98 -5.10
N SER A 22 -18.69 11.08 -4.10
CA SER A 22 -19.52 11.25 -2.91
C SER A 22 -18.97 12.38 -1.99
N PRO A 23 -19.84 13.13 -1.28
CA PRO A 23 -19.39 14.13 -0.32
C PRO A 23 -18.57 13.52 0.82
N ILE A 24 -17.43 14.15 1.13
CA ILE A 24 -16.59 13.77 2.27
C ILE A 24 -17.06 14.53 3.51
N TYR A 25 -17.61 13.79 4.48
CA TYR A 25 -18.00 14.33 5.78
C TYR A 25 -16.82 14.34 6.74
N THR A 26 -16.59 15.48 7.41
CA THR A 26 -15.45 15.66 8.32
C THR A 26 -15.43 14.66 9.46
N ASP A 27 -16.59 14.33 10.04
CA ASP A 27 -16.68 13.37 11.14
C ASP A 27 -16.29 11.95 10.68
N SER A 28 -16.80 11.51 9.53
CA SER A 28 -16.45 10.21 8.93
C SER A 28 -14.98 10.15 8.56
N PHE A 29 -14.43 11.21 7.94
CA PHE A 29 -13.01 11.29 7.61
C PHE A 29 -12.13 11.21 8.86
N ARG A 30 -12.51 11.92 9.93
CA ARG A 30 -11.79 11.88 11.22
C ARG A 30 -11.86 10.49 11.84
N GLN A 31 -13.01 9.84 11.78
CA GLN A 31 -13.22 8.50 12.31
C GLN A 31 -12.33 7.48 11.57
N LEU A 32 -12.37 7.46 10.23
CA LEU A 32 -11.55 6.56 9.41
C LEU A 32 -10.06 6.75 9.69
N ASN A 33 -9.57 7.99 9.72
CA ASN A 33 -8.15 8.26 10.04
C ASN A 33 -7.74 7.73 11.42
N THR A 34 -8.64 7.86 12.41
CA THR A 34 -8.38 7.38 13.78
C THR A 34 -8.36 5.86 13.83
N GLU A 35 -9.31 5.22 13.16
CA GLU A 35 -9.41 3.76 13.11
C GLU A 35 -8.21 3.13 12.39
N VAL A 36 -7.82 3.68 11.24
CA VAL A 36 -6.64 3.23 10.49
C VAL A 36 -5.39 3.31 11.35
N LEU A 37 -5.17 4.42 12.05
CA LEU A 37 -4.00 4.56 12.92
C LEU A 37 -4.02 3.57 14.08
N GLN A 38 -5.15 3.44 14.79
CA GLN A 38 -5.27 2.53 15.93
C GLN A 38 -5.03 1.08 15.53
N LYS A 39 -5.57 0.63 14.38
CA LYS A 39 -5.32 -0.71 13.86
C LYS A 39 -3.86 -0.89 13.42
N SER A 40 -3.25 0.12 12.80
CA SER A 40 -1.84 0.10 12.42
C SER A 40 -0.93 -0.03 13.63
N ASP A 41 -1.18 0.75 14.68
CA ASP A 41 -0.41 0.70 15.94
C ASP A 41 -0.57 -0.65 16.65
N ALA A 42 -1.79 -1.19 16.68
CA ALA A 42 -2.06 -2.50 17.29
C ALA A 42 -1.32 -3.64 16.59
N LEU A 43 -1.16 -3.56 15.27
CA LEU A 43 -0.50 -4.58 14.45
C LEU A 43 1.02 -4.38 14.33
N PHE A 44 1.54 -3.18 14.62
CA PHE A 44 2.93 -2.81 14.34
C PHE A 44 3.96 -3.77 14.96
N ALA A 45 3.75 -4.16 16.22
CA ALA A 45 4.66 -5.03 16.95
C ALA A 45 4.57 -6.52 16.56
N LEU A 46 3.53 -6.91 15.80
CA LEU A 46 3.33 -8.29 15.38
C LEU A 46 4.31 -8.68 14.26
N LYS A 47 4.52 -10.00 14.13
CA LYS A 47 5.31 -10.63 13.08
C LYS A 47 4.49 -11.78 12.48
N GLY A 48 4.55 -11.97 11.18
CA GLY A 48 4.00 -13.14 10.51
C GLY A 48 4.78 -14.41 10.84
N GLU A 49 4.12 -15.56 10.83
CA GLU A 49 4.76 -16.85 11.14
C GLU A 49 5.61 -17.37 9.98
N ASN A 50 5.32 -16.89 8.77
CA ASN A 50 6.00 -17.24 7.54
C ASN A 50 6.15 -15.99 6.64
N PRO A 51 6.98 -16.04 5.57
CA PRO A 51 7.23 -14.88 4.74
C PRO A 51 5.98 -14.28 4.08
N GLU A 52 4.99 -15.11 3.73
CA GLU A 52 3.75 -14.68 3.10
C GLU A 52 2.85 -13.91 4.08
N GLU A 53 2.76 -14.38 5.32
CA GLU A 53 2.06 -13.67 6.39
C GLU A 53 2.76 -12.37 6.79
N GLU A 54 4.09 -12.38 6.89
CA GLU A 54 4.87 -11.18 7.20
C GLU A 54 4.73 -10.16 6.07
N ALA A 55 4.71 -10.59 4.80
CA ALA A 55 4.45 -9.72 3.66
C ALA A 55 3.06 -9.08 3.70
N ARG A 56 2.00 -9.85 4.02
CA ARG A 56 0.64 -9.30 4.20
C ARG A 56 0.58 -8.29 5.33
N LEU A 57 1.23 -8.58 6.45
CA LEU A 57 1.30 -7.69 7.59
C LEU A 57 2.03 -6.39 7.24
N CYS A 58 3.19 -6.48 6.58
CA CYS A 58 3.95 -5.31 6.15
C CYS A 58 3.18 -4.46 5.14
N LEU A 59 2.53 -5.09 4.15
CA LEU A 59 1.67 -4.40 3.19
C LEU A 59 0.54 -3.64 3.91
N ALA A 60 -0.19 -4.30 4.81
CA ALA A 60 -1.26 -3.65 5.57
C ALA A 60 -0.78 -2.47 6.41
N LEU A 61 0.40 -2.59 7.04
CA LEU A 61 1.00 -1.52 7.82
C LEU A 61 1.44 -0.34 6.94
N LEU A 62 2.07 -0.58 5.78
CA LEU A 62 2.42 0.48 4.84
C LEU A 62 1.17 1.20 4.32
N MET A 63 0.14 0.44 3.92
CA MET A 63 -1.16 1.00 3.55
C MET A 63 -1.73 1.89 4.65
N GLY A 64 -1.76 1.38 5.90
CA GLY A 64 -2.32 2.10 7.03
C GLY A 64 -1.59 3.40 7.36
N TYR A 65 -0.26 3.35 7.48
CA TYR A 65 0.52 4.56 7.80
C TYR A 65 0.56 5.57 6.65
N ASN A 66 0.47 5.13 5.40
CA ASN A 66 0.35 6.04 4.25
C ASN A 66 -1.04 6.65 4.12
N ALA A 67 -2.09 5.91 4.47
CA ALA A 67 -3.47 6.39 4.40
C ALA A 67 -3.78 7.43 5.49
N THR A 68 -3.30 7.23 6.72
CA THR A 68 -3.63 8.13 7.84
C THR A 68 -2.86 9.45 7.76
N ILE A 69 -3.59 10.56 7.91
CA ILE A 69 -3.01 11.90 8.00
C ILE A 69 -2.35 12.17 9.35
N TYR A 70 -2.68 11.37 10.36
CA TYR A 70 -2.14 11.56 11.70
C TYR A 70 -0.68 11.12 11.74
N ASP A 71 0.13 11.93 12.41
CA ASP A 71 1.52 11.64 12.71
C ASP A 71 1.83 12.24 14.09
N TYR A 72 2.23 11.38 15.02
CA TYR A 72 2.64 11.76 16.38
C TYR A 72 4.16 11.90 16.51
N GLY A 73 4.88 11.95 15.38
CA GLY A 73 6.34 12.13 15.30
C GLY A 73 7.13 10.82 15.15
N ASP A 74 6.45 9.68 15.08
CA ASP A 74 7.05 8.35 14.95
C ASP A 74 6.62 7.60 13.67
N LYS A 75 5.80 8.20 12.81
CA LYS A 75 5.27 7.52 11.63
C LYS A 75 6.35 7.12 10.64
N GLU A 76 7.24 8.05 10.30
CA GLU A 76 8.33 7.78 9.34
C GLU A 76 9.32 6.72 9.86
N SER A 77 9.62 6.72 11.17
CA SER A 77 10.49 5.69 11.75
C SER A 77 9.81 4.32 11.77
N LYS A 78 8.50 4.27 12.03
CA LYS A 78 7.70 3.04 11.89
C LYS A 78 7.69 2.53 10.45
N LYS A 79 7.48 3.40 9.46
CA LYS A 79 7.55 3.03 8.04
C LYS A 79 8.92 2.46 7.67
N GLN A 80 10.02 3.07 8.13
CA GLN A 80 11.36 2.50 7.92
C GLN A 80 11.50 1.09 8.47
N VAL A 81 11.02 0.84 9.70
CA VAL A 81 11.03 -0.52 10.28
C VAL A 81 10.21 -1.49 9.44
N ILE A 82 9.09 -1.06 8.85
CA ILE A 82 8.26 -1.90 7.99
C ILE A 82 8.95 -2.16 6.64
N LEU A 83 9.63 -1.17 6.06
CA LEU A 83 10.42 -1.33 4.84
C LEU A 83 11.53 -2.35 5.05
N ASP A 84 12.30 -2.24 6.14
CA ASP A 84 13.36 -3.19 6.48
C ASP A 84 12.81 -4.63 6.57
N ARG A 85 11.64 -4.81 7.19
CA ARG A 85 10.96 -6.11 7.27
C ARG A 85 10.51 -6.62 5.90
N SER A 86 9.99 -5.73 5.07
CA SER A 86 9.48 -6.04 3.74
C SER A 86 10.60 -6.57 2.83
N LEU A 87 11.75 -5.89 2.84
CA LEU A 87 12.92 -6.27 2.05
C LEU A 87 13.44 -7.67 2.41
N LEU A 88 13.34 -8.08 3.69
CA LEU A 88 13.75 -9.42 4.13
C LEU A 88 12.88 -10.55 3.55
N VAL A 89 11.61 -10.28 3.25
CA VAL A 89 10.68 -11.32 2.75
C VAL A 89 10.53 -11.31 1.24
N LEU A 90 10.72 -10.17 0.57
CA LEU A 90 10.53 -10.02 -0.89
C LEU A 90 11.27 -11.09 -1.72
N GLY A 91 12.52 -11.40 -1.36
CA GLY A 91 13.32 -12.41 -2.06
C GLY A 91 12.82 -13.84 -1.92
N SER A 92 11.98 -14.12 -0.92
CA SER A 92 11.41 -15.46 -0.66
C SER A 92 10.00 -15.63 -1.20
N LEU A 93 9.32 -14.54 -1.56
CA LEU A 93 7.97 -14.58 -2.09
C LEU A 93 7.96 -15.02 -3.57
N PRO A 94 7.00 -15.86 -3.97
CA PRO A 94 6.76 -16.16 -5.38
C PRO A 94 6.16 -14.93 -6.09
N SER A 95 6.32 -14.88 -7.42
CA SER A 95 5.63 -13.90 -8.26
C SER A 95 4.11 -14.03 -8.08
N SER A 96 3.51 -13.00 -7.49
CA SER A 96 2.11 -12.99 -7.06
C SER A 96 1.62 -11.54 -6.93
N LEU A 97 0.31 -11.35 -6.87
CA LEU A 97 -0.29 -10.03 -6.60
C LEU A 97 0.24 -9.43 -5.29
N LEU A 98 0.33 -10.23 -4.22
CA LEU A 98 0.86 -9.78 -2.93
C LEU A 98 2.29 -9.24 -3.05
N LYS A 99 3.15 -9.95 -3.77
CA LYS A 99 4.53 -9.50 -4.00
C LYS A 99 4.56 -8.20 -4.81
N CYS A 100 3.77 -8.11 -5.87
CA CYS A 100 3.67 -6.90 -6.69
C CYS A 100 3.17 -5.69 -5.88
N GLN A 101 2.16 -5.89 -5.03
CA GLN A 101 1.64 -4.87 -4.13
C GLN A 101 2.73 -4.39 -3.16
N LEU A 102 3.40 -5.32 -2.49
CA LEU A 102 4.45 -4.96 -1.53
C LEU A 102 5.61 -4.22 -2.21
N LEU A 103 6.04 -4.67 -3.40
CA LEU A 103 7.07 -3.98 -4.21
C LEU A 103 6.66 -2.54 -4.54
N THR A 104 5.42 -2.34 -4.99
CA THR A 104 4.90 -1.02 -5.37
C THR A 104 4.81 -0.08 -4.18
N TYR A 105 4.33 -0.56 -3.02
CA TYR A 105 4.30 0.24 -1.80
C TYR A 105 5.70 0.55 -1.28
N CYS A 106 6.65 -0.39 -1.32
CA CYS A 106 8.04 -0.11 -0.96
C CYS A 106 8.66 0.92 -1.92
N TYR A 107 8.44 0.77 -3.23
CA TYR A 107 8.90 1.72 -4.24
C TYR A 107 8.36 3.14 -3.99
N GLY A 108 7.09 3.28 -3.61
CA GLY A 108 6.50 4.58 -3.28
C GLY A 108 7.15 5.28 -2.08
N GLU A 109 7.83 4.54 -1.20
CA GLU A 109 8.55 5.10 -0.06
C GLU A 109 10.01 5.43 -0.37
N VAL A 110 10.72 4.56 -1.10
CA VAL A 110 12.18 4.68 -1.27
C VAL A 110 12.63 5.06 -2.67
N PHE A 111 11.74 5.00 -3.67
CA PHE A 111 12.00 5.27 -5.08
C PHE A 111 13.19 4.48 -5.68
N GLU A 112 13.46 3.27 -5.15
CA GLU A 112 14.50 2.39 -5.68
C GLU A 112 14.01 1.70 -6.97
N GLU A 113 14.70 1.96 -8.10
CA GLU A 113 14.30 1.46 -9.43
C GLU A 113 14.20 -0.07 -9.51
N GLU A 114 15.00 -0.80 -8.74
CA GLU A 114 14.98 -2.27 -8.77
C GLU A 114 13.64 -2.84 -8.28
N LEU A 115 12.97 -2.16 -7.33
CA LEU A 115 11.64 -2.55 -6.85
C LEU A 115 10.59 -2.38 -7.95
N ALA A 116 10.63 -1.25 -8.66
CA ALA A 116 9.74 -0.99 -9.78
C ALA A 116 9.97 -1.97 -10.94
N LYS A 117 11.23 -2.25 -11.29
CA LYS A 117 11.59 -3.24 -12.33
C LYS A 117 11.04 -4.63 -11.99
N GLU A 118 11.15 -5.06 -10.74
CA GLU A 118 10.60 -6.36 -10.33
C GLU A 118 9.06 -6.36 -10.36
N ALA A 119 8.40 -5.26 -9.96
CA ALA A 119 6.95 -5.13 -10.06
C ALA A 119 6.47 -5.23 -11.52
N HIS A 120 7.13 -4.51 -12.44
CA HIS A 120 6.84 -4.59 -13.88
C HIS A 120 7.04 -6.01 -14.44
N ALA A 121 8.08 -6.72 -14.00
CA ALA A 121 8.29 -8.11 -14.42
C ALA A 121 7.15 -9.05 -14.00
N ILE A 122 6.53 -8.81 -12.83
CA ILE A 122 5.35 -9.58 -12.38
C ILE A 122 4.12 -9.19 -13.22
N ILE A 123 3.89 -7.90 -13.44
CA ILE A 123 2.77 -7.36 -14.24
C ILE A 123 2.82 -7.89 -15.67
N ASP A 124 4.02 -7.97 -16.26
CA ASP A 124 4.24 -8.51 -17.60
C ASP A 124 3.77 -9.96 -17.73
N GLY A 125 3.85 -10.74 -16.65
CA GLY A 125 3.33 -12.10 -16.58
C GLY A 125 1.80 -12.20 -16.59
N TRP A 126 1.06 -11.10 -16.47
CA TRP A 126 -0.40 -11.08 -16.49
C TRP A 126 -0.99 -10.67 -17.85
N LYS A 127 -0.16 -10.22 -18.80
CA LYS A 127 -0.59 -9.63 -20.09
C LYS A 127 -1.44 -10.55 -20.97
N ASP A 128 -1.33 -11.86 -20.79
CA ASP A 128 -2.04 -12.86 -21.62
C ASP A 128 -3.46 -13.17 -21.12
N ARG A 129 -3.93 -12.53 -20.03
CA ARG A 129 -5.28 -12.72 -19.49
C ARG A 129 -5.94 -11.41 -19.09
N GLU A 130 -7.25 -11.49 -18.85
CA GLU A 130 -7.97 -10.40 -18.22
C GLU A 130 -7.49 -10.20 -16.77
N LEU A 131 -7.20 -8.94 -16.44
CA LEU A 131 -6.74 -8.55 -15.11
C LEU A 131 -7.90 -8.55 -14.12
N LEU A 132 -7.62 -8.91 -12.88
CA LEU A 132 -8.53 -8.69 -11.76
C LEU A 132 -8.57 -7.19 -11.41
N GLU A 133 -9.53 -6.79 -10.59
CA GLU A 133 -9.69 -5.39 -10.20
C GLU A 133 -8.49 -4.89 -9.39
N GLU A 134 -8.03 -5.70 -8.45
CA GLU A 134 -6.87 -5.44 -7.60
C GLU A 134 -5.56 -5.38 -8.41
N GLU A 135 -5.50 -6.13 -9.52
CA GLU A 135 -4.36 -6.10 -10.45
C GLU A 135 -4.36 -4.84 -11.30
N ARG A 136 -5.52 -4.37 -11.76
CA ARG A 136 -5.63 -3.08 -12.43
C ARG A 136 -5.26 -1.93 -11.50
N GLU A 137 -5.73 -2.00 -10.26
CA GLU A 137 -5.43 -1.00 -9.24
C GLU A 137 -3.91 -0.89 -9.01
N ILE A 138 -3.22 -2.02 -8.83
CA ILE A 138 -1.77 -1.95 -8.56
C ILE A 138 -0.96 -1.48 -9.77
N VAL A 139 -1.39 -1.82 -10.99
CA VAL A 139 -0.79 -1.31 -12.23
C VAL A 139 -0.92 0.20 -12.32
N GLU A 140 -2.10 0.75 -12.03
CA GLU A 140 -2.33 2.20 -12.05
C GLU A 140 -1.57 2.90 -10.92
N ASN A 141 -1.51 2.32 -9.72
CA ASN A 141 -0.74 2.86 -8.61
C ASN A 141 0.75 2.98 -8.94
N LEU A 142 1.35 1.93 -9.51
CA LEU A 142 2.74 1.95 -9.94
C LEU A 142 2.98 3.03 -11.00
N ARG A 143 2.08 3.14 -11.99
CA ARG A 143 2.14 4.19 -13.00
C ARG A 143 2.06 5.60 -12.39
N ILE A 144 1.16 5.83 -11.44
CA ILE A 144 1.03 7.13 -10.76
C ILE A 144 2.32 7.48 -10.02
N LEU A 145 2.96 6.52 -9.35
CA LEU A 145 4.23 6.74 -8.65
C LEU A 145 5.38 7.10 -9.62
N GLU A 146 5.37 6.53 -10.82
CA GLU A 146 6.35 6.80 -11.87
C GLU A 146 6.05 8.09 -12.67
N GLU A 147 4.79 8.58 -12.64
CA GLU A 147 4.40 9.80 -13.34
C GLU A 147 5.03 11.05 -12.68
N PRO A 148 5.74 11.90 -13.45
CA PRO A 148 6.32 13.13 -12.92
C PRO A 148 5.28 14.06 -12.25
N PRO A 149 5.61 14.71 -11.10
CA PRO A 149 4.67 15.53 -10.32
C PRO A 149 3.95 16.65 -11.09
N TYR A 150 4.53 17.12 -12.19
CA TYR A 150 3.99 18.22 -13.00
C TYR A 150 2.96 17.77 -14.06
N LEU A 151 2.69 16.47 -14.20
CA LEU A 151 1.67 15.96 -15.12
C LEU A 151 0.28 15.86 -14.48
N PHE A 152 0.19 15.84 -13.14
CA PHE A 152 -1.09 15.81 -12.41
C PHE A 152 -1.90 17.11 -12.58
N SER A 153 -1.23 18.24 -12.82
CA SER A 153 -1.85 19.56 -13.02
C SER A 153 -2.41 19.80 -14.43
N ASN A 154 -2.11 18.92 -15.40
CA ASN A 154 -2.55 19.08 -16.79
C ASN A 154 -3.72 18.16 -17.20
N LYS A 155 -4.24 17.33 -16.28
CA LYS A 155 -5.40 16.46 -16.54
C LYS A 155 -6.75 17.14 -16.27
N SER A 156 -6.77 18.46 -16.05
CA SER A 156 -7.99 19.28 -15.98
C SER A 156 -8.23 20.03 -17.30
N CYS A 157 -8.88 19.37 -18.26
CA CYS A 157 -9.51 20.01 -19.42
C CYS A 157 -10.91 19.42 -19.62
#